data_AF-A0A9E5TL08-F1
#
_entry.id   AF-A0A9E5TL08-F1
#
_cell.length_a   1.000
_cell.length_b   1.000
_cell.length_c   1.000
_cell.angle_alpha   90.00
_cell.angle_beta   90.00
_cell.angle_gamma   90.00
#
_symmetry.space_group_name_H-M   'P 1'
#
loop_
_entity.id
_entity.type
_entity.pdbx_description
1 polymer ?
#
loop_
_entity_poly.entity_id
_entity_poly.type
_entity_poly.pdbx_seq_one_letter_code
_entity_poly.pdbx_strand_id
1 'polypeptide(L)'
;GPTTFDYPEEWDAYPGHYRSHNPWLTNFRVVLRKGALALIHPSGDEEPLVPLGDGIFRVGEEERSPERIRFDPILNGQALRANLSCGEYYRTFTP
;
A
#
# COMPACT_ATOMS: atom_id res chain seq x y z
N GLY A 1 -24.98 4.77 3.11
CA GLY A 1 -24.59 4.71 1.68
C GLY A 1 -24.24 3.27 1.32
N PRO A 2 -23.89 2.99 0.05
CA PRO A 2 -23.51 1.64 -0.38
C PRO A 2 -22.30 1.13 0.41
N THR A 3 -22.30 -0.17 0.71
CA THR A 3 -21.23 -0.85 1.46
C THR A 3 -20.33 -1.70 0.57
N THR A 4 -20.68 -1.82 -0.72
CA THR A 4 -19.95 -2.59 -1.73
C THR A 4 -19.47 -1.64 -2.82
N PHE A 5 -18.23 -1.82 -3.24
CA PHE A 5 -17.56 -1.02 -4.27
C PHE A 5 -16.75 -1.96 -5.15
N ASP A 6 -16.68 -1.66 -6.43
CA ASP A 6 -15.92 -2.46 -7.38
C ASP A 6 -14.43 -2.10 -7.31
N TYR A 7 -13.58 -3.12 -7.30
CA TYR A 7 -12.12 -3.03 -7.41
C TYR A 7 -11.57 -4.38 -7.90
N PRO A 8 -10.33 -4.43 -8.42
CA PRO A 8 -9.70 -5.69 -8.78
C PRO A 8 -9.50 -6.61 -7.55
N GLU A 9 -9.96 -7.86 -7.61
CA GLU A 9 -9.90 -8.83 -6.49
C GLU A 9 -8.48 -8.98 -5.91
N GLU A 10 -7.45 -8.86 -6.75
CA GLU A 10 -6.04 -8.89 -6.36
C GLU A 10 -5.68 -7.85 -5.27
N TRP A 11 -6.43 -6.76 -5.19
CA TRP A 11 -6.19 -5.68 -4.22
C TRP A 11 -6.51 -6.09 -2.79
N ASP A 12 -7.28 -7.16 -2.57
CA ASP A 12 -7.53 -7.70 -1.23
C ASP A 12 -6.24 -8.16 -0.53
N ALA A 13 -5.19 -8.45 -1.31
CA ALA A 13 -3.91 -8.88 -0.77
C ALA A 13 -3.06 -7.75 -0.18
N TYR A 14 -3.33 -6.49 -0.53
CA TYR A 14 -2.43 -5.37 -0.24
C TYR A 14 -2.68 -4.66 1.09
N PRO A 15 -3.92 -4.50 1.61
CA PRO A 15 -4.18 -3.86 2.89
C PRO A 15 -3.46 -4.52 4.06
N GLY A 16 -2.77 -3.73 4.88
CA GLY A 16 -1.95 -4.22 5.99
C GLY A 16 -1.07 -3.16 6.62
N HIS A 17 -0.32 -3.54 7.65
CA HIS A 17 0.69 -2.72 8.29
C HIS A 17 2.07 -3.22 7.85
N TYR A 18 2.89 -2.34 7.29
CA TYR A 18 4.21 -2.67 6.76
C TYR A 18 5.27 -1.91 7.54
N ARG A 19 6.34 -2.59 7.97
CA ARG A 19 7.42 -2.03 8.79
C ARG A 19 8.78 -2.30 8.19
N SER A 20 9.71 -1.38 8.43
CA SER A 20 11.11 -1.52 8.10
C SER A 20 11.97 -0.94 9.23
N HIS A 21 13.23 -1.37 9.31
CA HIS A 21 14.22 -0.78 10.22
C HIS A 21 14.84 0.49 9.59
N ASN A 22 13.99 1.35 9.01
CA ASN A 22 14.36 2.62 8.40
C ASN A 22 14.05 3.76 9.40
N PRO A 23 15.03 4.57 9.82
CA PRO A 23 14.82 5.60 10.83
C PRO A 23 13.97 6.80 10.34
N TRP A 24 13.85 7.01 9.02
CA TRP A 24 13.10 8.13 8.45
C TRP A 24 11.64 7.78 8.17
N LEU A 25 11.36 6.54 7.79
CA LEU A 25 10.00 6.03 7.60
C LEU A 25 9.95 4.61 8.12
N THR A 26 9.58 4.46 9.40
CA THR A 26 9.64 3.17 10.11
C THR A 26 8.53 2.21 9.71
N ASN A 27 7.38 2.76 9.28
CA ASN A 27 6.20 1.99 8.95
C ASN A 27 5.22 2.81 8.10
N PHE A 28 4.22 2.13 7.56
CA PHE A 28 3.00 2.73 7.01
C PHE A 28 1.90 1.67 6.97
N ARG A 29 0.66 2.11 6.77
CA ARG A 29 -0.48 1.22 6.51
C ARG A 29 -0.96 1.37 5.10
N VAL A 30 -1.47 0.28 4.54
CA VAL A 30 -2.24 0.30 3.29
C VAL A 30 -3.66 -0.08 3.63
N VAL A 31 -4.62 0.68 3.11
CA VAL A 31 -6.05 0.45 3.32
C VAL A 31 -6.79 0.46 1.99
N LEU A 32 -7.81 -0.39 1.88
CA LEU A 32 -8.77 -0.37 0.78
C LEU A 32 -10.07 0.25 1.30
N ARG A 33 -10.46 1.40 0.77
CA ARG A 33 -11.70 2.08 1.15
C ARG A 33 -12.44 2.53 -0.10
N LYS A 34 -13.70 2.14 -0.20
CA LYS A 34 -14.60 2.52 -1.31
C LYS A 34 -14.02 2.22 -2.71
N GLY A 35 -13.34 1.08 -2.86
CA GLY A 35 -12.73 0.66 -4.13
C GLY A 35 -11.41 1.36 -4.48
N ALA A 36 -10.81 2.12 -3.56
CA ALA A 36 -9.52 2.77 -3.75
C ALA A 36 -8.52 2.41 -2.65
N LEU A 37 -7.26 2.24 -3.03
CA LEU A 37 -6.15 2.01 -2.11
C LEU A 37 -5.54 3.33 -1.65
N ALA A 38 -5.12 3.39 -0.39
CA ALA A 38 -4.36 4.51 0.16
C ALA A 38 -3.26 4.02 1.09
N LEU A 39 -2.14 4.75 1.10
CA LEU A 39 -1.05 4.62 2.06
C LEU A 39 -1.27 5.64 3.18
N ILE A 40 -1.19 5.20 4.43
CA ILE A 40 -1.28 6.04 5.62
C ILE A 40 0.10 6.07 6.27
N HIS A 41 0.68 7.27 6.32
CA HIS A 41 1.95 7.53 6.98
C HIS A 41 1.84 7.40 8.50
N PRO A 42 2.96 7.22 9.23
CA PRO A 42 2.95 7.22 10.70
C PRO A 42 2.41 8.52 11.31
N SER A 43 2.49 9.64 10.58
CA SER A 43 1.91 10.93 10.97
C SER A 43 0.37 10.93 10.92
N GLY A 44 -0.24 9.99 10.21
CA GLY A 44 -1.66 9.95 9.91
C GLY A 44 -2.03 10.56 8.55
N ASP A 45 -1.07 11.17 7.84
CA ASP A 45 -1.29 11.68 6.49
C ASP A 45 -1.59 10.52 5.54
N GLU A 46 -2.56 10.71 4.66
CA GLU A 46 -3.00 9.70 3.72
C GLU A 46 -2.68 10.12 2.28
N GLU A 47 -2.12 9.19 1.50
CA GLU A 47 -1.83 9.37 0.09
C GLU A 47 -2.54 8.29 -0.74
N PRO A 48 -3.25 8.65 -1.81
CA PRO A 48 -3.86 7.65 -2.68
C PRO A 48 -2.79 6.80 -3.39
N LEU A 49 -3.12 5.54 -3.64
CA LEU A 49 -2.31 4.64 -4.45
C LEU A 49 -2.96 4.50 -5.83
N VAL A 50 -2.36 5.13 -6.83
CA VAL A 50 -2.89 5.16 -8.21
C VAL A 50 -2.29 3.98 -8.98
N PRO A 51 -3.10 3.04 -9.50
CA PRO A 51 -2.59 1.84 -10.16
C PRO A 51 -1.83 2.16 -11.44
N LEU A 52 -0.66 1.52 -11.61
CA LEU A 52 0.15 1.56 -12.83
C LEU A 52 0.18 0.21 -13.58
N GLY A 53 -0.32 -0.87 -12.95
CA GLY A 53 -0.31 -2.24 -13.47
C GLY A 53 0.61 -3.17 -12.67
N ASP A 54 0.40 -4.48 -12.78
CA ASP A 54 1.26 -5.53 -12.19
C ASP A 54 1.56 -5.39 -10.69
N GLY A 55 0.57 -4.95 -9.90
CA GLY A 55 0.72 -4.72 -8.46
C GLY A 55 1.61 -3.52 -8.10
N ILE A 56 1.89 -2.64 -9.07
CA ILE A 56 2.64 -1.39 -8.92
C ILE A 56 1.65 -0.22 -8.89
N PHE A 57 1.90 0.71 -7.96
CA PHE A 57 1.11 1.92 -7.77
C PHE A 57 2.03 3.13 -7.65
N ARG A 58 1.57 4.28 -8.16
CA ARG A 58 2.14 5.59 -7.84
C ARG A 58 1.58 6.06 -6.50
N VAL A 59 2.42 6.65 -5.66
CA VAL A 59 2.02 7.23 -4.38
C VAL A 59 1.67 8.70 -4.57
N GLY A 60 0.52 9.12 -4.02
CA GLY A 60 0.05 10.51 -4.07
C GLY A 60 -0.77 10.83 -5.32
N GLU A 61 -1.26 12.07 -5.42
CA GLU A 61 -2.04 12.54 -6.57
C GLU A 61 -1.18 13.12 -7.70
N GLU A 62 0.04 13.58 -7.38
CA GLU A 62 0.92 14.24 -8.35
C GLU A 62 1.37 13.27 -9.46
N GLU A 63 0.86 13.50 -10.68
CA GLU A 63 1.09 12.65 -11.85
C GLU A 63 2.58 12.47 -12.20
N ARG A 64 3.40 13.49 -11.93
CA ARG A 64 4.84 13.49 -12.22
C ARG A 64 5.70 12.90 -11.09
N SER A 65 5.09 12.51 -9.97
CA SER A 65 5.81 11.91 -8.86
C SER A 65 6.44 10.57 -9.27
N PRO A 66 7.73 10.35 -9.01
CA PRO A 66 8.39 9.07 -9.26
C PRO A 66 8.14 8.05 -8.13
N GLU A 67 7.48 8.44 -7.04
CA GLU A 67 7.30 7.59 -5.86
C GLU A 67 6.37 6.41 -6.19
N ARG A 68 6.87 5.19 -5.99
CA ARG A 68 6.19 3.96 -6.39
C ARG A 68 6.16 2.96 -5.25
N ILE A 69 5.07 2.24 -5.13
CA ILE A 69 4.95 1.07 -4.25
C ILE A 69 4.61 -0.17 -5.06
N ARG A 70 5.24 -1.30 -4.72
CA ARG A 70 4.98 -2.62 -5.30
C ARG A 70 4.77 -3.65 -4.21
N PHE A 71 3.77 -4.51 -4.36
CA PHE A 71 3.44 -5.56 -3.39
C PHE A 71 3.90 -6.93 -3.85
N ASP A 72 4.76 -7.59 -3.08
CA ASP A 72 5.24 -8.94 -3.34
C ASP A 72 6.02 -9.53 -2.15
N PRO A 73 6.25 -10.85 -2.08
CA PRO A 73 5.45 -11.88 -2.74
C PRO A 73 4.04 -11.94 -2.12
N ILE A 74 3.06 -12.43 -2.89
CA ILE A 74 1.73 -12.74 -2.39
C ILE A 74 1.72 -14.21 -1.96
N LEU A 75 1.41 -14.47 -0.69
CA LEU A 75 1.26 -15.82 -0.13
C LEU A 75 -0.06 -15.90 0.62
N ASN A 76 -0.84 -16.95 0.37
CA ASN A 76 -2.17 -17.15 0.99
C ASN A 76 -3.09 -15.91 0.87
N GLY A 77 -3.06 -15.25 -0.29
CA GLY A 77 -3.88 -14.07 -0.55
C GLY A 77 -3.42 -12.80 0.18
N GLN A 78 -2.20 -12.76 0.74
CA GLN A 78 -1.66 -11.58 1.39
C GLN A 78 -0.26 -11.23 0.88
N ALA A 79 -0.02 -9.95 0.63
CA ALA A 79 1.32 -9.43 0.35
C ALA A 79 2.18 -9.47 1.61
N LEU A 80 3.31 -10.18 1.56
CA LEU A 80 4.24 -10.25 2.69
C LEU A 80 5.15 -9.04 2.79
N ARG A 81 5.29 -8.28 1.69
CA ARG A 81 6.17 -7.12 1.62
C ARG A 81 5.63 -6.08 0.64
N ALA A 82 6.00 -4.85 0.93
CA ALA A 82 5.81 -3.69 0.08
C ALA A 82 7.18 -3.05 -0.15
N ASN A 83 7.59 -2.96 -1.41
CA ASN A 83 8.73 -2.16 -1.82
C ASN A 83 8.23 -0.74 -2.12
N LEU A 84 8.58 0.22 -1.27
CA LEU A 84 8.29 1.65 -1.46
C LEU A 84 9.57 2.35 -1.92
N SER A 85 9.68 2.60 -3.23
CA SER A 85 10.83 3.22 -3.89
C SER A 85 12.18 2.72 -3.36
N CYS A 86 12.43 1.42 -3.51
CA CYS A 86 13.64 0.71 -3.03
C CYS A 86 13.70 0.46 -1.50
N GLY A 87 12.78 1.01 -0.72
CA GLY A 87 12.60 0.67 0.69
C GLY A 87 11.81 -0.63 0.84
N GLU A 88 12.39 -1.63 1.48
CA GLU A 88 11.73 -2.91 1.74
C GLU A 88 11.00 -2.86 3.08
N TYR A 89 9.68 -3.01 3.05
CA TYR A 89 8.83 -3.07 4.23
C TYR A 89 8.12 -4.42 4.29
N TYR A 90 8.15 -5.07 5.45
CA TYR A 90 7.53 -6.37 5.64
C TYR A 90 6.22 -6.23 6.41
N ARG A 91 5.22 -7.00 6.00
CA ARG A 91 3.93 -7.05 6.68
C ARG A 91 4.13 -7.50 8.12
N THR A 92 3.51 -6.78 9.05
CA THR A 92 3.43 -7.14 10.47
C THR A 92 1.98 -7.24 10.90
N PHE A 93 1.75 -8.03 11.95
CA PHE A 93 0.44 -8.19 12.58
C PHE A 93 0.25 -7.28 13.79
N THR A 94 1.32 -6.62 14.25
CA THR A 94 1.25 -5.73 15.40
C THR A 94 0.50 -4.44 15.04
N PRO A 95 -0.35 -3.90 15.95
CA PRO A 95 -0.89 -2.55 15.83
C PRO A 95 0.20 -1.47 15.73
#